data_AF-A0A7V2V7Z8-F1
#
_entry.id   AF-A0A7V2V7Z8-F1
#
_cell.length_a   1.000
_cell.length_b   1.000
_cell.length_c   1.000
_cell.angle_alpha   90.00
_cell.angle_beta   90.00
_cell.angle_gamma   90.00
#
_symmetry.space_group_name_H-M   'P 1'
#
loop_
_entity.id
_entity.type
_entity.pdbx_description
1 polymer ?
#
loop_
_entity_poly.entity_id
_entity_poly.type
_entity_poly.pdbx_seq_one_letter_code
_entity_poly.pdbx_strand_id
1 'polypeptide(L)'
;GTEIIFPLYLPTIEKIEILRHSKVRQAKLYYMRGRSGKRAKMKIQELTLEEKALKKKDQSSEIPFLKNDSNTKENEAKEKVEKKEETKSK
;
A
#
# COMPACT_ATOMS: atom_id res chain seq x y z
N GLY A 1 -13.24 -21.27 -13.35
CA GLY A 1 -12.82 -20.17 -12.47
C GLY A 1 -13.55 -18.91 -12.88
N THR A 2 -13.53 -17.87 -12.05
CA THR A 2 -14.26 -16.61 -12.30
C THR A 2 -13.29 -15.49 -12.64
N GLU A 3 -13.57 -14.72 -13.69
CA GLU A 3 -12.84 -13.50 -14.05
C GLU A 3 -13.65 -12.29 -13.58
N ILE A 4 -13.01 -11.33 -12.92
CA ILE A 4 -13.66 -10.12 -12.36
C ILE A 4 -12.81 -8.89 -12.72
N ILE A 5 -13.46 -7.76 -12.97
CA ILE A 5 -12.83 -6.47 -13.24
C ILE A 5 -13.06 -5.58 -12.00
N PHE A 6 -11.98 -5.02 -11.45
CA PHE A 6 -12.05 -4.10 -10.31
C PHE A 6 -11.67 -2.68 -10.75
N PRO A 7 -12.57 -1.69 -10.58
CA PRO A 7 -12.21 -0.28 -10.72
C PRO A 7 -11.23 0.13 -9.62
N LEU A 8 -10.26 0.99 -9.94
CA LEU A 8 -9.19 1.38 -9.01
C LEU A 8 -9.68 2.25 -7.84
N TYR A 9 -10.74 3.04 -8.04
CA TYR A 9 -11.25 4.00 -7.05
C TYR A 9 -12.57 3.57 -6.41
N LEU A 10 -12.86 2.26 -6.40
CA LEU A 10 -14.09 1.76 -5.81
C LEU A 10 -14.02 1.87 -4.28
N PRO A 11 -14.99 2.52 -3.60
CA PRO A 11 -14.92 2.78 -2.15
C PRO A 11 -15.02 1.51 -1.29
N THR A 12 -15.47 0.40 -1.87
CA THR A 12 -15.56 -0.90 -1.18
C THR A 12 -14.19 -1.60 -1.06
N ILE A 13 -13.16 -1.13 -1.77
CA ILE A 13 -11.83 -1.74 -1.78
C ILE A 13 -10.90 -0.93 -0.87
N GLU A 14 -10.45 -1.54 0.23
CA GLU A 14 -9.57 -0.89 1.21
C GLU A 14 -8.09 -0.91 0.77
N LYS A 15 -7.59 -2.06 0.28
CA LYS A 15 -6.18 -2.23 -0.07
C LYS A 15 -5.96 -3.32 -1.13
N ILE A 16 -4.96 -3.11 -1.99
CA ILE A 16 -4.48 -4.12 -2.95
C ILE A 16 -3.08 -4.57 -2.51
N GLU A 17 -2.94 -5.84 -2.17
CA GLU A 17 -1.67 -6.45 -1.78
C GLU A 17 -1.18 -7.46 -2.81
N ILE A 18 0.10 -7.38 -3.17
CA ILE A 18 0.72 -8.33 -4.08
C ILE A 18 1.18 -9.55 -3.28
N LEU A 19 0.42 -10.63 -3.35
CA LEU A 19 0.77 -11.87 -2.65
C LEU A 19 1.98 -12.58 -3.26
N ARG A 20 2.05 -12.64 -4.61
CA ARG A 20 3.10 -13.37 -5.34
C ARG A 20 3.42 -12.67 -6.65
N HIS A 21 4.69 -12.64 -7.00
CA HIS A 21 5.16 -12.18 -8.30
C HIS A 21 5.49 -13.37 -9.19
N SER A 22 5.08 -13.33 -10.46
CA SER A 22 5.38 -14.37 -11.45
C SER A 22 5.89 -13.74 -12.73
N LYS A 23 6.85 -14.38 -13.39
CA LYS A 23 7.43 -13.87 -14.64
C LYS A 23 6.53 -14.23 -15.82
N VAL A 24 6.05 -13.20 -16.53
CA VAL A 24 5.20 -13.34 -17.72
C VAL A 24 5.86 -12.68 -18.93
N ARG A 25 5.49 -13.13 -20.15
CA ARG A 25 6.04 -12.57 -21.40
C ARG A 25 5.09 -11.61 -22.11
N GLN A 26 3.82 -11.59 -21.72
CA GLN A 26 2.76 -10.80 -22.34
C GLN A 26 2.07 -9.96 -21.28
N ALA A 27 1.66 -8.73 -21.64
CA ALA A 27 0.95 -7.83 -20.74
C ALA A 27 -0.51 -8.29 -20.48
N LYS A 28 -1.16 -8.88 -21.48
CA LYS A 28 -2.53 -9.41 -21.39
C LYS A 28 -2.48 -10.94 -21.31
N LEU A 29 -3.04 -11.52 -20.24
CA LEU A 29 -2.97 -12.95 -19.97
C LEU A 29 -4.18 -13.74 -20.49
N TYR A 30 -4.72 -13.39 -21.66
CA TYR A 30 -5.90 -14.09 -22.24
C TYR A 30 -5.66 -15.58 -22.46
N TYR A 31 -4.41 -16.00 -22.67
CA TYR A 31 -4.07 -17.42 -22.80
C TYR A 31 -4.36 -18.23 -21.53
N MET A 32 -4.55 -17.58 -20.38
CA MET A 32 -4.92 -18.27 -19.14
C MET A 32 -6.35 -18.79 -19.15
N ARG A 33 -7.25 -18.22 -19.95
CA ARG A 33 -8.63 -18.72 -20.14
C ARG A 33 -8.69 -20.17 -20.60
N GLY A 34 -7.75 -20.55 -21.47
CA GLY A 34 -7.67 -21.90 -22.03
C GLY A 34 -6.76 -22.85 -21.26
N ARG A 35 -6.12 -22.41 -20.17
CA ARG A 35 -5.17 -23.25 -19.39
C ARG A 35 -5.77 -23.60 -18.04
N SER A 36 -5.65 -24.85 -17.65
CA SER A 36 -6.14 -25.37 -16.37
C SER A 36 -5.11 -26.31 -15.72
N GLY A 37 -5.28 -26.53 -14.41
CA GLY A 37 -4.46 -27.44 -13.62
C GLY A 37 -2.96 -27.09 -13.65
N LYS A 38 -2.10 -28.10 -13.83
CA LYS A 38 -0.64 -27.94 -13.86
C LYS A 38 -0.17 -26.99 -14.96
N ARG A 39 -0.92 -26.86 -16.06
CA ARG A 39 -0.57 -26.01 -17.21
C ARG A 39 -0.82 -24.52 -16.95
N ALA A 40 -1.68 -24.18 -15.99
CA ALA A 40 -1.91 -22.80 -15.57
C ALA A 40 -0.86 -22.29 -14.58
N LYS A 41 -0.07 -23.19 -13.98
CA LYS A 41 0.93 -22.82 -12.98
C LYS A 41 2.05 -21.99 -13.62
N MET A 42 2.27 -20.80 -13.08
CA MET A 42 3.32 -19.88 -13.53
C MET A 42 4.61 -20.07 -12.73
N LYS A 43 5.75 -19.68 -13.33
CA LYS A 43 7.02 -19.63 -12.63
C LYS A 43 7.04 -18.40 -11.73
N ILE A 44 7.10 -18.65 -10.42
CA ILE A 44 7.20 -17.61 -9.40
C ILE A 44 8.59 -16.97 -9.53
N GLN A 45 8.61 -15.63 -9.50
CA GLN A 45 9.84 -14.89 -9.38
C GLN A 45 10.02 -14.57 -7.90
N GLU A 46 10.96 -15.26 -7.28
CA GLU A 46 11.38 -14.94 -5.94
C GLU A 46 12.17 -13.64 -6.00
N LEU A 47 11.59 -12.59 -5.44
CA LEU A 47 12.35 -11.37 -5.14
C LEU A 47 13.30 -11.71 -3.99
N THR A 48 14.57 -11.38 -4.15
CA THR A 48 15.54 -11.57 -3.07
C THR A 48 15.10 -10.73 -1.86
N LEU A 49 15.53 -11.14 -0.67
CA LEU A 49 15.16 -10.43 0.56
C LEU A 49 15.64 -8.97 0.54
N GLU A 50 16.75 -8.71 -0.13
CA GLU A 50 17.36 -7.39 -0.32
C GLU A 50 16.49 -6.46 -1.20
N GLU A 51 15.96 -6.98 -2.32
CA GLU A 51 15.06 -6.22 -3.21
C GLU A 51 13.74 -5.83 -2.54
N LYS A 52 13.23 -6.67 -1.64
CA LYS A 52 12.03 -6.36 -0.83
C LYS A 52 12.29 -5.21 0.15
N ALA A 53 13.51 -5.07 0.67
CA ALA A 53 13.87 -4.01 1.61
C ALA A 53 13.99 -2.64 0.91
N LEU A 54 14.46 -2.61 -0.33
CA LEU A 54 14.56 -1.40 -1.15
C LEU A 54 13.17 -0.89 -1.58
N LYS A 55 12.29 -1.76 -2.08
CA LYS A 55 10.91 -1.37 -2.48
C LYS A 55 10.04 -0.85 -1.33
N LYS A 56 10.32 -1.24 -0.07
CA LYS A 56 9.62 -0.71 1.11
C LYS A 56 9.92 0.77 1.38
N LYS A 57 11.08 1.27 0.94
CA LYS A 57 11.48 2.68 1.15
C LYS A 57 10.79 3.63 0.17
N ASP A 58 10.49 3.16 -1.04
CA ASP A 58 9.87 3.98 -2.08
C ASP A 58 8.33 4.06 -1.94
N GLN A 59 7.70 3.09 -1.25
CA GLN A 59 6.24 3.07 -1.05
C GLN A 59 5.73 4.00 0.07
N SER A 60 6.61 4.60 0.89
CA SER A 60 6.19 5.59 1.90
C SER A 60 5.89 6.97 1.31
N SER A 61 6.29 7.25 0.06
CA SER A 61 6.05 8.52 -0.63
C SER A 61 4.86 8.53 -1.61
N GLU A 62 4.22 7.38 -1.88
CA GLU A 62 3.11 7.27 -2.83
C GLU A 62 1.82 6.73 -2.19
N ILE A 63 1.36 7.35 -1.10
CA ILE A 63 -0.07 7.32 -0.73
C ILE A 63 -0.60 8.76 -0.77
N PRO A 64 -1.08 9.27 -1.92
CA PRO A 64 -1.48 10.67 -2.06
C PRO A 64 -2.98 10.97 -1.89
N PHE A 65 -3.83 10.04 -1.46
CA PHE A 65 -5.27 10.35 -1.37
C PHE A 65 -6.01 9.54 -0.29
N LEU A 66 -6.02 10.10 0.93
CA LEU A 66 -7.06 10.04 1.98
C LEU A 66 -6.40 10.31 3.35
N LYS A 67 -6.04 11.58 3.58
CA LYS A 67 -5.97 12.17 4.93
C LYS A 67 -6.68 13.51 4.91
N ASN A 68 -7.95 13.48 4.53
CA ASN A 68 -8.90 14.52 4.90
C ASN A 68 -10.01 13.80 5.67
N ASP A 69 -9.82 13.70 6.98
CA ASP A 69 -10.76 14.20 7.98
C ASP A 69 -10.39 13.63 9.36
N SER A 70 -10.30 14.53 10.34
CA SER A 70 -10.15 14.32 11.79
C SER A 70 -8.80 13.82 12.33
N ASN A 71 -7.87 14.75 12.58
CA ASN A 71 -7.36 14.88 13.96
C ASN A 71 -6.89 16.31 14.28
N THR A 72 -7.82 17.25 14.30
CA THR A 72 -7.74 18.55 15.00
C THR A 72 -7.78 18.40 16.53
N LYS A 73 -7.30 17.28 17.09
CA LYS A 73 -7.34 17.00 18.54
C LYS A 73 -6.04 16.44 19.14
N GLU A 74 -4.89 16.67 18.52
CA GLU A 74 -3.59 16.35 19.16
C GLU A 74 -2.58 17.51 19.22
N ASN A 75 -2.90 18.68 18.66
CA ASN A 75 -2.02 19.86 18.70
C ASN A 75 -2.50 21.02 19.58
N GLU A 76 -3.59 20.87 20.34
CA GLU A 76 -3.97 21.84 21.40
C GLU A 76 -3.33 21.54 22.78
N ALA A 77 -2.65 20.39 22.93
CA ALA A 77 -2.09 19.98 24.22
C ALA A 77 -0.61 20.35 24.43
N LYS A 78 0.10 20.91 23.43
CA LYS A 78 1.53 21.27 23.54
C LYS A 78 1.82 22.77 23.64
N GLU A 79 0.84 23.65 23.42
CA GLU A 79 1.02 25.10 23.57
C GLU A 79 0.62 25.64 24.97
N LYS A 80 0.14 24.78 25.87
CA LYS A 80 -0.20 25.15 27.26
C LYS A 80 0.89 24.86 28.31
N VAL A 81 2.01 24.26 27.92
CA VAL A 81 3.12 23.95 28.84
C VAL A 81 4.20 25.04 28.85
N GLU A 82 4.42 25.77 27.75
CA GLU A 82 5.48 26.80 27.68
C GLU A 82 5.11 28.19 28.24
N LYS A 83 3.86 28.46 28.65
CA LYS A 83 3.48 29.74 29.30
C LYS A 83 3.39 29.70 30.83
N LYS A 84 3.84 28.62 31.49
CA LYS A 84 3.87 28.55 32.97
C LYS A 84 5.26 28.58 33.60
N GLU A 85 6.34 28.54 32.83
CA GLU A 85 7.70 28.61 33.38
C GLU A 85 8.30 30.02 33.44
N GLU A 86 7.74 31.01 32.73
CA GLU A 86 8.27 32.40 32.76
C GLU A 86 7.68 33.32 33.84
N THR A 87 6.76 32.86 34.72
CA THR A 87 6.25 33.67 35.84
C THR A 87 6.73 33.22 37.22
N LYS A 88 7.87 32.53 37.31
CA LYS A 88 8.51 32.19 38.60
C LYS A 88 9.97 32.59 38.76
N SER A 89 10.54 33.36 37.83
CA SER A 89 11.83 34.04 38.04
C SER A 89 11.79 35.51 37.61
N LYS A 90 11.02 36.31 38.35
CA LYS A 90 11.29 37.73 38.56
C LYS A 90 10.71 38.15 39.90
#